data_AF-Q6XHK1-F1
#
_entry.id   AF-Q6XHK1-F1
#
_cell.length_a   1.000
_cell.length_b   1.000
_cell.length_c   1.000
_cell.angle_alpha   90.00
_cell.angle_beta   90.00
_cell.angle_gamma   90.00
#
_symmetry.space_group_name_H-M   'P 1'
#
loop_
_entity.id
_entity.type
_entity.pdbx_description
1 polymer ?
#
loop_
_entity_poly.entity_id
_entity_poly.type
_entity_poly.pdbx_seq_one_letter_code
_entity_poly.pdbx_strand_id
1 'polypeptide(L)'
;MPEDNKIDLSGDGGVLKEILKEGTGTETPHSGCTVSLHYTGRLVDGTEFDSSVSRNEPFEFPLGKGNVIKAFDMGVATMKLGERCFLTCAPNYAYGAAGSPPAIPPDATLIFELEMLGWKGEDLSPNQDGSIDRTILEASDKKRTPSDGAFVKAHISGSFEGRVFEDRDVEFDYGEG
;
A
#
# COMPACT_ATOMS: atom_id res chain seq x y z
N MET A 1 -0.81 -30.08 7.93
CA MET A 1 -0.97 -28.99 6.96
C MET A 1 0.43 -28.68 6.46
N PRO A 2 0.72 -28.67 5.15
CA PRO A 2 2.09 -28.43 4.71
C PRO A 2 2.44 -26.97 5.00
N GLU A 3 3.58 -26.74 5.67
CA GLU A 3 4.07 -25.41 6.07
C GLU A 3 4.66 -24.61 4.88
N ASP A 4 4.58 -25.13 3.66
CA ASP A 4 5.37 -24.69 2.50
C ASP A 4 4.76 -23.55 1.66
N ASN A 5 3.67 -22.89 2.10
CA ASN A 5 3.03 -21.81 1.31
C ASN A 5 3.17 -20.40 1.90
N LYS A 6 4.05 -20.22 2.89
CA LYS A 6 4.30 -18.91 3.52
C LYS A 6 5.50 -18.23 2.86
N ILE A 7 5.29 -16.99 2.43
CA ILE A 7 6.31 -16.12 1.86
C ILE A 7 6.82 -15.22 2.98
N ASP A 8 8.13 -15.28 3.26
CA ASP A 8 8.78 -14.36 4.20
C ASP A 8 9.08 -13.03 3.50
N LEU A 9 8.35 -11.99 3.89
CA LEU A 9 8.47 -10.64 3.31
C LEU A 9 9.55 -9.80 4.00
N SER A 10 9.96 -10.16 5.22
CA SER A 10 10.99 -9.43 5.97
C SER A 10 12.37 -10.07 5.90
N GLY A 11 12.45 -11.35 5.52
CA GLY A 11 13.69 -12.12 5.40
C GLY A 11 14.24 -12.60 6.74
N ASP A 12 13.58 -12.24 7.85
CA ASP A 12 13.89 -12.65 9.21
C ASP A 12 12.75 -13.44 9.88
N GLY A 13 11.71 -13.80 9.11
CA GLY A 13 10.50 -14.48 9.57
C GLY A 13 9.51 -13.58 10.34
N GLY A 14 9.76 -12.27 10.43
CA GLY A 14 8.91 -11.33 11.15
C GLY A 14 7.62 -10.97 10.45
N VAL A 15 7.55 -11.07 9.12
CA VAL A 15 6.34 -10.82 8.32
C VAL A 15 6.14 -11.96 7.33
N LEU A 16 5.19 -12.85 7.63
CA LEU A 16 4.89 -14.00 6.78
C LEU A 16 3.54 -13.81 6.10
N LYS A 17 3.51 -13.98 4.78
CA LYS A 17 2.29 -13.89 3.95
C LYS A 17 1.90 -15.27 3.44
N GLU A 18 0.62 -15.60 3.53
CA GLU A 18 0.04 -16.82 2.97
C GLU A 18 -1.15 -16.45 2.10
N ILE A 19 -1.07 -16.70 0.79
CA ILE A 19 -2.15 -16.36 -0.14
C ILE A 19 -3.28 -17.38 0.00
N LEU A 20 -4.49 -16.90 0.31
CA LEU A 20 -5.73 -17.68 0.41
C LEU A 20 -6.49 -17.69 -0.92
N LYS A 21 -6.43 -16.57 -1.64
CA LYS A 21 -7.03 -16.39 -2.96
C LYS A 21 -6.15 -15.44 -3.75
N GLU A 22 -5.73 -15.89 -4.93
CA GLU A 22 -5.01 -15.06 -5.89
C GLU A 22 -5.86 -13.85 -6.33
N GLY A 23 -5.21 -12.69 -6.44
CA GLY A 23 -5.81 -11.52 -7.06
C GLY A 23 -5.77 -11.57 -8.59
N THR A 24 -6.23 -10.51 -9.23
CA THR A 24 -6.23 -10.33 -10.68
C THR A 24 -5.15 -9.35 -11.13
N GLY A 25 -4.71 -9.49 -12.38
CA GLY A 25 -3.68 -8.63 -12.97
C GLY A 25 -2.27 -8.92 -12.44
N THR A 26 -1.35 -8.03 -12.82
CA THR A 26 0.07 -8.10 -12.45
C THR A 26 0.52 -6.92 -11.59
N GLU A 27 -0.32 -5.90 -11.45
CA GLU A 27 -0.02 -4.68 -10.71
C GLU A 27 -0.30 -4.85 -9.22
N THR A 28 0.46 -4.11 -8.42
CA THR A 28 0.31 -3.98 -6.96
C THR A 28 0.35 -2.49 -6.61
N PRO A 29 -0.19 -2.05 -5.46
CA PRO A 29 -0.16 -0.64 -5.11
C PRO A 29 1.27 -0.15 -4.86
N HIS A 30 1.59 1.02 -5.40
CA HIS A 30 2.89 1.68 -5.20
C HIS A 30 2.85 2.55 -3.94
N SER A 31 4.02 2.87 -3.38
CA SER A 31 4.10 3.81 -2.26
C SER A 31 3.50 5.16 -2.64
N GLY A 32 2.68 5.72 -1.75
CA GLY A 32 1.92 6.95 -1.99
C GLY A 32 0.48 6.71 -2.45
N CYS A 33 0.16 5.53 -3.00
CA CYS A 33 -1.22 5.17 -3.30
C CYS A 33 -2.08 5.10 -2.03
N THR A 34 -3.32 5.54 -2.13
CA THR A 34 -4.33 5.25 -1.11
C THR A 34 -4.92 3.89 -1.41
N VAL A 35 -4.66 2.92 -0.54
CA VAL A 35 -5.18 1.55 -0.64
C VAL A 35 -6.49 1.43 0.12
N SER A 36 -7.39 0.58 -0.37
CA SER A 36 -8.67 0.24 0.24
C SER A 36 -8.76 -1.26 0.41
N LEU A 37 -8.94 -1.73 1.65
CA LEU A 37 -8.96 -3.15 1.97
C LEU A 37 -9.98 -3.49 3.05
N HIS A 38 -10.36 -4.76 3.11
CA HIS A 38 -10.95 -5.33 4.31
C HIS A 38 -9.92 -6.11 5.10
N TYR A 39 -10.01 -6.06 6.44
CA TYR A 39 -9.20 -6.88 7.32
C TYR A 39 -9.99 -7.43 8.50
N THR A 40 -9.48 -8.55 9.03
CA THR A 40 -9.82 -9.04 10.37
C THR A 40 -8.53 -9.42 11.09
N GLY A 41 -8.29 -8.80 12.25
CA GLY A 41 -7.11 -9.01 13.09
C GLY A 41 -7.41 -9.94 14.27
N ARG A 42 -6.57 -10.97 14.43
CA ARG A 42 -6.67 -11.96 15.51
C ARG A 42 -5.33 -12.14 16.23
N LEU A 43 -5.41 -12.46 17.51
CA LEU A 43 -4.28 -13.01 18.27
C LEU A 43 -4.04 -14.47 17.85
N VAL A 44 -2.86 -15.01 18.20
CA VAL A 44 -2.50 -16.41 17.89
C VAL A 44 -3.43 -17.46 18.49
N ASP A 45 -4.16 -17.10 19.56
CA ASP A 45 -5.17 -17.95 20.18
C ASP A 45 -6.53 -17.92 19.45
N GLY A 46 -6.65 -17.11 18.38
CA GLY A 46 -7.86 -16.92 17.57
C GLY A 46 -8.75 -15.75 18.02
N THR A 47 -8.45 -15.11 19.15
CA THR A 47 -9.21 -13.97 19.66
C THR A 47 -9.18 -12.81 18.66
N GLU A 48 -10.34 -12.45 18.13
CA GLU A 48 -10.49 -11.26 17.29
C GLU A 48 -10.37 -10.00 18.14
N PHE A 49 -9.50 -9.08 17.73
CA PHE A 49 -9.37 -7.79 18.40
C PHE A 49 -9.94 -6.64 17.55
N ASP A 50 -10.01 -6.80 16.23
CA ASP A 50 -10.51 -5.77 15.34
C ASP A 50 -10.90 -6.33 13.96
N SER A 51 -11.90 -5.73 13.29
CA SER A 51 -12.31 -6.07 11.93
C SER A 51 -12.96 -4.88 11.23
N SER A 52 -12.57 -4.61 9.99
CA SER A 52 -13.26 -3.62 9.15
C SER A 52 -14.60 -4.15 8.63
N VAL A 53 -14.71 -5.47 8.46
CA VAL A 53 -15.92 -6.12 7.92
C VAL A 53 -17.08 -5.97 8.91
N SER A 54 -16.81 -6.08 10.21
CA SER A 54 -17.83 -5.87 11.25
C SER A 54 -18.34 -4.43 11.31
N ARG A 55 -17.53 -3.46 10.87
CA ARG A 55 -17.91 -2.04 10.72
C ARG A 55 -18.64 -1.74 9.40
N ASN A 56 -18.65 -2.68 8.47
CA ASN A 56 -19.23 -2.52 7.13
C ASN A 56 -18.64 -1.32 6.36
N GLU A 57 -17.36 -1.03 6.59
CA GLU A 57 -16.62 0.07 5.96
C GLU A 57 -15.20 -0.41 5.58
N PRO A 58 -14.74 -0.17 4.35
CA PRO A 58 -13.35 -0.42 3.96
C PRO A 58 -12.37 0.35 4.84
N PHE A 59 -11.21 -0.23 5.08
CA PHE A 59 -10.10 0.47 5.70
C PHE A 59 -9.21 1.08 4.62
N GLU A 60 -9.10 2.40 4.64
CA GLU A 60 -8.30 3.16 3.68
C GLU A 60 -7.12 3.85 4.34
N PHE A 61 -5.94 3.75 3.73
CA PHE A 61 -4.75 4.44 4.20
C PHE A 61 -3.74 4.67 3.07
N PRO A 62 -2.85 5.68 3.19
CA PRO A 62 -1.77 5.87 2.23
C PRO A 62 -0.62 4.89 2.48
N LEU A 63 -0.26 4.13 1.46
CA LEU A 63 0.73 3.05 1.54
C LEU A 63 2.18 3.58 1.63
N GLY A 64 2.97 3.00 2.54
CA GLY A 64 4.41 3.26 2.67
C GLY A 64 4.74 4.59 3.35
N LYS A 65 3.77 5.20 4.05
CA LYS A 65 3.98 6.43 4.82
C LYS A 65 4.20 6.17 6.32
N GLY A 66 4.11 4.93 6.79
CA GLY A 66 4.26 4.58 8.20
C GLY A 66 3.06 4.97 9.07
N ASN A 67 1.88 5.16 8.46
CA ASN A 67 0.63 5.46 9.18
C ASN A 67 -0.02 4.20 9.78
N VAL A 68 0.47 3.02 9.39
CA VAL A 68 0.03 1.71 9.86
C VAL A 68 1.25 0.94 10.39
N ILE A 69 1.00 -0.23 10.97
CA ILE A 69 2.09 -1.12 11.39
C ILE A 69 2.98 -1.49 10.20
N LYS A 70 4.28 -1.68 10.44
CA LYS A 70 5.27 -1.99 9.39
C LYS A 70 4.87 -3.21 8.55
N ALA A 71 4.29 -4.22 9.19
CA ALA A 71 3.82 -5.40 8.49
C ALA A 71 2.76 -5.08 7.42
N PHE A 72 1.85 -4.13 7.67
CA PHE A 72 0.86 -3.72 6.69
C PHE A 72 1.49 -3.02 5.49
N ASP A 73 2.39 -2.06 5.74
CA ASP A 73 3.11 -1.37 4.66
C ASP A 73 3.87 -2.37 3.76
N MET A 74 4.46 -3.41 4.35
CA MET A 74 5.17 -4.47 3.61
C MET A 74 4.21 -5.44 2.90
N GLY A 75 3.22 -5.97 3.61
CA GLY A 75 2.31 -6.99 3.10
C GLY A 75 1.40 -6.46 2.00
N VAL A 76 0.78 -5.30 2.22
CA VAL A 76 -0.22 -4.70 1.32
C VAL A 76 0.43 -4.25 0.00
N ALA A 77 1.69 -3.80 0.04
CA ALA A 77 2.46 -3.47 -1.17
C ALA A 77 2.67 -4.66 -2.12
N THR A 78 2.51 -5.90 -1.64
CA THR A 78 2.63 -7.11 -2.45
C THR A 78 1.29 -7.67 -2.91
N MET A 79 0.17 -7.08 -2.51
CA MET A 79 -1.16 -7.61 -2.80
C MET A 79 -1.66 -7.14 -4.17
N LYS A 80 -2.29 -8.06 -4.90
CA LYS A 80 -3.02 -7.77 -6.14
C LYS A 80 -4.48 -7.43 -5.86
N LEU A 81 -5.15 -6.84 -6.84
CA LEU A 81 -6.58 -6.54 -6.76
C LEU A 81 -7.39 -7.82 -6.51
N GLY A 82 -8.25 -7.81 -5.48
CA GLY A 82 -9.10 -8.95 -5.12
C GLY A 82 -8.37 -10.13 -4.46
N GLU A 83 -7.07 -9.99 -4.18
CA GLU A 83 -6.30 -10.99 -3.43
C GLU A 83 -6.79 -11.07 -1.99
N ARG A 84 -6.84 -12.31 -1.46
CA ARG A 84 -7.00 -12.56 -0.03
C ARG A 84 -5.80 -13.30 0.52
N CYS A 85 -5.29 -12.86 1.66
CA CYS A 85 -4.14 -13.50 2.30
C CYS A 85 -4.23 -13.46 3.82
N PHE A 86 -3.50 -14.36 4.48
CA PHE A 86 -3.09 -14.17 5.88
C PHE A 86 -1.75 -13.45 5.92
N LEU A 87 -1.62 -12.54 6.88
CA LEU A 87 -0.38 -11.87 7.23
C LEU A 87 -0.09 -12.12 8.71
N THR A 88 0.96 -12.91 8.98
CA THR A 88 1.46 -13.14 10.34
C THR A 88 2.54 -12.12 10.65
N CYS A 89 2.34 -11.36 11.73
CA CYS A 89 3.15 -10.20 12.07
C CYS A 89 3.79 -10.41 13.44
N ALA A 90 5.11 -10.54 13.48
CA ALA A 90 5.87 -10.54 14.71
C ALA A 90 5.77 -9.17 15.42
N PRO A 91 6.00 -9.10 16.74
CA PRO A 91 5.72 -7.89 17.52
C PRO A 91 6.50 -6.65 17.05
N ASN A 92 7.76 -6.83 16.64
CA ASN A 92 8.64 -5.77 16.12
C ASN A 92 8.16 -5.15 14.79
N TYR A 93 7.28 -5.84 14.06
CA TYR A 93 6.60 -5.34 12.86
C TYR A 93 5.15 -4.91 13.11
N ALA A 94 4.67 -5.05 14.36
CA ALA A 94 3.34 -4.69 14.83
C ALA A 94 3.42 -3.65 15.98
N TYR A 95 3.00 -4.02 17.20
CA TYR A 95 2.89 -3.10 18.35
C TYR A 95 4.01 -3.26 19.40
N GLY A 96 4.95 -4.18 19.18
CA GLY A 96 6.12 -4.40 20.02
C GLY A 96 5.82 -4.67 21.50
N ALA A 97 6.79 -4.35 22.35
CA ALA A 97 6.70 -4.53 23.81
C ALA A 97 5.64 -3.63 24.48
N ALA A 98 5.14 -2.60 23.79
CA ALA A 98 4.07 -1.76 24.31
C ALA A 98 2.69 -2.41 24.16
N GLY A 99 2.47 -3.18 23.10
CA GLY A 99 1.14 -3.65 22.72
C GLY A 99 0.21 -2.48 22.34
N SER A 100 -1.10 -2.74 22.38
CA SER A 100 -2.15 -1.73 22.24
C SER A 100 -3.32 -2.09 23.16
N PRO A 101 -3.25 -1.70 24.44
CA PRO A 101 -4.28 -2.03 25.42
C PRO A 101 -5.66 -1.45 25.05
N PRO A 102 -6.77 -2.12 25.42
CA PRO A 102 -6.81 -3.38 26.17
C PRO A 102 -6.71 -4.64 25.28
N ALA A 103 -6.78 -4.49 23.95
CA ALA A 103 -7.04 -5.60 23.05
C ALA A 103 -5.78 -6.35 22.61
N ILE A 104 -4.63 -5.67 22.53
CA ILE A 104 -3.37 -6.25 22.08
C ILE A 104 -2.36 -6.22 23.23
N PRO A 105 -1.93 -7.37 23.76
CA PRO A 105 -0.94 -7.41 24.83
C PRO A 105 0.47 -7.04 24.32
N PRO A 106 1.41 -6.71 25.23
CA PRO A 106 2.84 -6.63 24.94
C PRO A 106 3.37 -7.85 24.20
N ASP A 107 4.28 -7.63 23.25
CA ASP A 107 5.00 -8.68 22.52
C ASP A 107 4.08 -9.69 21.80
N ALA A 108 2.87 -9.24 21.42
CA ALA A 108 1.91 -10.07 20.71
C ALA A 108 2.29 -10.28 19.25
N THR A 109 2.28 -11.55 18.81
CA THR A 109 2.21 -11.90 17.39
C THR A 109 0.76 -11.80 16.93
N LEU A 110 0.55 -11.14 15.79
CA LEU A 110 -0.79 -10.91 15.23
C LEU A 110 -0.96 -11.66 13.92
N ILE A 111 -2.18 -12.08 13.65
CA ILE A 111 -2.57 -12.69 12.38
C ILE A 111 -3.69 -11.85 11.79
N PHE A 112 -3.48 -11.34 10.59
CA PHE A 112 -4.48 -10.58 9.85
C PHE A 112 -4.94 -11.37 8.64
N GLU A 113 -6.25 -11.49 8.46
CA GLU A 113 -6.83 -11.82 7.17
C GLU A 113 -7.10 -10.53 6.41
N LEU A 114 -6.57 -10.42 5.19
CA LEU A 114 -6.69 -9.22 4.36
C LEU A 114 -7.41 -9.55 3.04
N GLU A 115 -8.19 -8.60 2.53
CA GLU A 115 -8.78 -8.61 1.20
C GLU A 115 -8.54 -7.26 0.51
N MET A 116 -7.83 -7.26 -0.61
CA MET A 116 -7.55 -6.05 -1.38
C MET A 116 -8.77 -5.66 -2.23
N LEU A 117 -9.37 -4.50 -1.95
CA LEU A 117 -10.54 -4.00 -2.70
C LEU A 117 -10.13 -3.07 -3.84
N GLY A 118 -9.01 -2.35 -3.69
CA GLY A 118 -8.44 -1.52 -4.73
C GLY A 118 -7.49 -0.46 -4.19
N TRP A 119 -7.00 0.39 -5.08
CA TRP A 119 -6.16 1.54 -4.72
C TRP A 119 -6.34 2.66 -5.73
N LYS A 120 -5.99 3.87 -5.30
CA LYS A 120 -5.95 5.08 -6.12
C LYS A 120 -4.56 5.72 -6.05
N GLY A 121 -4.21 6.51 -7.05
CA GLY A 121 -2.99 7.32 -7.04
C GLY A 121 -2.98 8.30 -5.87
N GLU A 122 -1.83 8.94 -5.65
CA GLU A 122 -1.71 10.04 -4.72
C GLU A 122 -2.39 11.29 -5.31
N ASP A 123 -3.37 11.83 -4.60
CA ASP A 123 -4.06 13.06 -5.03
C ASP A 123 -3.15 14.27 -4.79
N LEU A 124 -2.73 14.90 -5.89
CA LEU A 124 -1.89 16.10 -5.91
C LEU A 124 -2.70 17.37 -6.20
N SER A 125 -4.03 17.28 -6.28
CA SER A 125 -4.86 18.46 -6.47
C SER A 125 -4.75 19.39 -5.25
N PRO A 126 -4.73 20.73 -5.45
CA PRO A 126 -4.67 21.68 -4.33
C PRO A 126 -5.80 21.52 -3.31
N ASN A 127 -6.96 21.02 -3.76
CA ASN A 127 -8.16 20.88 -2.95
C ASN A 127 -8.42 19.46 -2.44
N GLN A 128 -7.55 18.49 -2.76
CA GLN A 128 -7.77 17.06 -2.47
C GLN A 128 -9.12 16.55 -3.02
N ASP A 129 -9.42 16.93 -4.27
CA ASP A 129 -10.67 16.60 -4.97
C ASP A 129 -10.54 15.46 -5.99
N GLY A 130 -9.37 14.83 -6.10
CA GLY A 130 -9.07 13.74 -7.03
C GLY A 130 -8.92 14.17 -8.49
N SER A 131 -8.82 15.48 -8.77
CA SER A 131 -8.62 15.97 -10.15
C SER A 131 -7.24 15.69 -10.72
N ILE A 132 -6.24 15.45 -9.86
CA ILE A 132 -4.86 15.15 -10.25
C ILE A 132 -4.37 13.96 -9.42
N ASP A 133 -4.57 12.75 -9.92
CA ASP A 133 -4.03 11.53 -9.32
C ASP A 133 -2.66 11.18 -9.93
N ARG A 134 -1.65 11.00 -9.07
CA ARG A 134 -0.33 10.52 -9.47
C ARG A 134 -0.12 9.07 -9.05
N THR A 135 0.22 8.23 -10.02
CA THR A 135 0.80 6.90 -9.77
C THR A 135 2.27 6.92 -10.16
N ILE A 136 3.15 6.53 -9.24
CA ILE A 136 4.59 6.43 -9.52
C ILE A 136 4.85 5.08 -10.18
N LEU A 137 5.07 5.04 -11.49
CA LEU A 137 5.36 3.79 -12.21
C LEU A 137 6.76 3.24 -11.91
N GLU A 138 7.76 4.12 -11.88
CA GLU A 138 9.14 3.78 -11.50
C GLU A 138 9.63 4.75 -10.43
N ALA A 139 9.96 4.24 -9.25
CA ALA A 139 10.49 5.05 -8.17
C ALA A 139 11.95 5.44 -8.46
N SER A 140 12.29 6.72 -8.27
CA SER A 140 13.67 7.18 -8.29
C SER A 140 14.21 7.32 -6.87
N ASP A 141 15.43 6.82 -6.61
CA ASP A 141 16.15 7.04 -5.35
C ASP A 141 16.56 8.52 -5.14
N LYS A 142 16.38 9.36 -6.17
CA LYS A 142 16.73 10.77 -6.11
C LYS A 142 15.56 11.59 -5.58
N LYS A 143 15.67 12.07 -4.34
CA LYS A 143 14.74 13.02 -3.69
C LYS A 143 14.72 14.44 -4.29
N ARG A 144 15.26 14.65 -5.50
CA ARG A 144 15.31 15.99 -6.10
C ARG A 144 14.03 16.22 -6.89
N THR A 145 13.21 17.16 -6.43
CA THR A 145 12.09 17.72 -7.18
C THR A 145 12.54 19.01 -7.86
N PRO A 146 12.09 19.29 -9.10
CA PRO A 146 12.30 20.59 -9.73
C PRO A 146 11.74 21.71 -8.84
N SER A 147 12.47 22.83 -8.75
CA SER A 147 12.00 24.08 -8.13
C SER A 147 11.58 25.08 -9.21
N ASP A 148 10.86 26.14 -8.85
CA ASP A 148 10.53 27.24 -9.77
C ASP A 148 11.77 27.76 -10.50
N GLY A 149 11.68 27.92 -11.82
CA GLY A 149 12.77 28.29 -12.72
C GLY A 149 13.75 27.15 -13.05
N ALA A 150 13.48 25.90 -12.62
CA ALA A 150 14.31 24.77 -13.01
C ALA A 150 14.05 24.36 -14.46
N PHE A 151 15.13 24.13 -15.21
CA PHE A 151 15.04 23.55 -16.54
C PHE A 151 14.72 22.06 -16.46
N VAL A 152 13.61 21.64 -17.05
CA VAL A 152 13.08 20.27 -17.01
C VAL A 152 13.13 19.66 -18.40
N LYS A 153 13.59 18.41 -18.46
CA LYS A 153 13.40 17.52 -19.62
C LYS A 153 12.43 16.41 -19.22
N ALA A 154 11.35 16.25 -19.97
CA ALA A 154 10.35 15.23 -19.70
C ALA A 154 9.86 14.59 -21.00
N HIS A 155 9.51 13.32 -20.92
CA HIS A 155 8.72 12.65 -21.93
C HIS A 155 7.26 12.70 -21.49
N ILE A 156 6.37 13.24 -22.31
CA ILE A 156 4.95 13.41 -21.98
C ILE A 156 4.11 12.63 -23.00
N SER A 157 3.23 11.76 -22.48
CA SER A 157 2.20 11.09 -23.25
C SER A 157 0.82 11.44 -22.69
N GLY A 158 -0.01 12.08 -23.50
CA GLY A 158 -1.40 12.44 -23.21
C GLY A 158 -2.36 11.50 -23.95
N SER A 159 -3.35 10.96 -23.24
CA SER A 159 -4.39 10.11 -23.81
C SER A 159 -5.78 10.50 -23.33
N PHE A 160 -6.78 10.30 -24.17
CA PHE A 160 -8.20 10.49 -23.84
C PHE A 160 -8.98 9.28 -24.35
N GLU A 161 -9.72 8.61 -23.46
CA GLU A 161 -10.46 7.37 -23.75
C GLU A 161 -9.60 6.29 -24.45
N GLY A 162 -8.35 6.16 -23.99
CA GLY A 162 -7.37 5.20 -24.54
C GLY A 162 -6.73 5.61 -25.86
N ARG A 163 -7.13 6.73 -26.46
CA ARG A 163 -6.50 7.29 -27.65
C ARG A 163 -5.41 8.28 -27.26
N VAL A 164 -4.17 7.96 -27.59
CA VAL A 164 -3.04 8.89 -27.46
C VAL A 164 -3.22 10.06 -28.42
N PHE A 165 -3.12 11.29 -27.90
CA PHE A 165 -3.20 12.53 -28.68
C PHE A 165 -1.90 13.35 -28.62
N GLU A 166 -1.05 13.09 -27.64
CA GLU A 166 0.27 13.70 -27.48
C GLU A 166 1.26 12.63 -27.01
N ASP A 167 2.43 12.57 -27.62
CA ASP A 167 3.53 11.68 -27.25
C ASP A 167 4.82 12.33 -27.77
N ARG A 168 5.56 13.00 -26.88
CA ARG A 168 6.77 13.73 -27.25
C ARG A 168 7.69 14.01 -26.08
N ASP A 169 8.96 14.22 -26.40
CA ASP A 169 9.91 14.83 -25.48
C ASP A 169 9.74 16.36 -25.46
N VAL A 170 9.78 16.94 -24.27
CA VAL A 170 9.70 18.37 -24.03
C VAL A 170 10.84 18.85 -23.15
N GLU A 171 11.28 20.07 -23.41
CA GLU A 171 12.23 20.80 -22.58
C GLU A 171 11.65 22.18 -22.28
N PHE A 172 11.55 22.56 -21.00
CA PHE A 172 10.93 23.81 -20.58
C PHE A 172 11.43 24.27 -19.20
N ASP A 173 11.28 25.56 -18.90
CA ASP A 173 11.52 26.13 -17.57
C ASP A 173 10.27 25.98 -16.70
N TYR A 174 10.41 25.29 -15.56
CA TYR A 174 9.32 24.99 -14.65
C TYR A 174 8.76 26.26 -13.99
N GLY A 175 7.45 26.51 -14.14
CA GLY A 175 6.75 27.66 -13.57
C GLY A 175 6.43 28.81 -14.55
N GLU A 176 6.80 28.70 -15.83
CA GLU A 176 6.52 29.71 -16.86
C GLU A 176 5.40 29.32 -17.86
N GLY A 177 4.56 28.34 -17.49
CA GLY A 177 3.48 27.79 -18.34
C GLY A 177 2.07 28.22 -17.97
#